data_AF-A0A7K2BWU5-F1
#
_entry.id   AF-A0A7K2BWU5-F1
#
_cell.length_a   1.000
_cell.length_b   1.000
_cell.length_c   1.000
_cell.angle_alpha   90.00
_cell.angle_beta   90.00
_cell.angle_gamma   90.00
#
_symmetry.space_group_name_H-M   'P 1'
#
loop_
_entity.id
_entity.type
_entity.pdbx_description
1 polymer ?
#
loop_
_entity_poly.entity_id
_entity_poly.type
_entity_poly.pdbx_seq_one_letter_code
_entity_poly.pdbx_strand_id
1 'polypeptide(L)'
;VGCGAEPARYCPDDPVTRAQAASVLKRAFRFAPAPPAGFSDTHGNHHAAAIDALHAAGITKGCSAEVLEFCPERATTRIQMALFLERARNRSKLSPA
;
A
#
# COMPACT_ATOMS: atom_id res chain seq x y z
N VAL A 1 4.12 13.46 -1.90
CA VAL A 1 3.16 14.57 -2.13
C VAL A 1 2.04 14.42 -1.12
N GLY A 2 1.55 15.54 -0.58
CA GLY A 2 0.39 15.54 0.31
C GLY A 2 -0.94 15.59 -0.48
N CYS A 3 -1.99 16.08 0.16
CA CYS A 3 -3.37 16.13 -0.37
C CYS A 3 -3.61 17.16 -1.50
N GLY A 4 -2.70 18.10 -1.76
CA GLY A 4 -2.92 19.17 -2.73
C GLY A 4 -1.63 19.65 -3.39
N ALA A 5 -1.73 20.09 -4.64
CA ALA A 5 -0.59 20.53 -5.46
C ALA A 5 -0.43 22.06 -5.51
N GLU A 6 -1.52 22.84 -5.53
CA GLU A 6 -1.47 24.30 -5.70
C GLU A 6 -2.50 25.02 -4.78
N PRO A 7 -2.07 25.64 -3.66
CA PRO A 7 -0.73 25.50 -3.08
C PRO A 7 -0.48 24.07 -2.60
N ALA A 8 0.78 23.66 -2.55
CA ALA A 8 1.17 22.37 -2.02
C ALA A 8 0.71 22.23 -0.56
N ARG A 9 -0.11 21.22 -0.26
CA ARG A 9 -0.64 20.96 1.08
C ARG A 9 -0.28 19.56 1.54
N TYR A 10 0.18 19.45 2.79
CA TYR A 10 0.53 18.15 3.40
C TYR A 10 -0.70 17.40 3.91
N CYS A 11 -1.65 18.10 4.55
CA CYS A 11 -2.82 17.55 5.24
C CYS A 11 -2.46 16.46 6.28
N PRO A 12 -1.86 16.85 7.43
CA PRO A 12 -1.45 15.89 8.45
C PRO A 12 -2.61 15.17 9.15
N ASP A 13 -3.79 15.79 9.17
CA ASP A 13 -4.97 15.26 9.85
C ASP A 13 -5.88 14.42 8.94
N ASP A 14 -5.59 14.40 7.64
CA ASP A 14 -6.36 13.58 6.69
C ASP A 14 -6.06 12.10 6.89
N PRO A 15 -7.08 11.23 6.81
CA PRO A 15 -6.86 9.80 6.91
C PRO A 15 -6.05 9.29 5.72
N VAL A 16 -5.04 8.46 6.03
CA VAL A 16 -4.21 7.82 5.00
C VAL A 16 -5.01 6.75 4.26
N THR A 17 -5.13 6.87 2.94
CA THR A 17 -5.79 5.85 2.11
C THR A 17 -4.95 4.58 2.02
N ARG A 18 -5.56 3.46 1.67
CA ARG A 18 -4.85 2.17 1.49
C ARG A 18 -3.76 2.26 0.43
N ALA A 19 -4.01 3.02 -0.64
CA ALA A 19 -3.04 3.22 -1.72
C ALA A 19 -1.83 4.04 -1.25
N GLN A 20 -2.07 5.11 -0.49
CA GLN A 20 -1.00 5.89 0.14
C GLN A 20 -0.18 5.04 1.12
N ALA A 21 -0.85 4.25 1.96
CA ALA A 21 -0.20 3.32 2.88
C ALA A 21 0.72 2.34 2.15
N ALA A 22 0.27 1.77 1.02
CA ALA A 22 1.11 0.88 0.20
C ALA A 22 2.37 1.59 -0.30
N SER A 23 2.23 2.83 -0.76
CA SER A 23 3.35 3.67 -1.18
C SER A 23 4.35 3.98 -0.07
N VAL A 24 3.86 4.26 1.14
CA VAL A 24 4.71 4.49 2.32
C VAL A 24 5.48 3.22 2.67
N LEU A 25 4.79 2.09 2.77
CA LEU A 25 5.38 0.81 3.16
C LEU A 25 6.41 0.31 2.15
N LYS A 26 6.11 0.40 0.83
CA LYS A 26 7.07 0.04 -0.22
C LYS A 26 8.39 0.80 -0.06
N ARG A 27 8.33 2.10 0.20
CA ARG A 27 9.52 2.95 0.37
C ARG A 27 10.23 2.67 1.69
N ALA A 28 9.49 2.55 2.79
CA ALA A 28 10.04 2.33 4.13
C ALA A 28 10.78 0.98 4.24
N PHE A 29 10.23 -0.07 3.64
CA PHE A 29 10.79 -1.43 3.70
C PHE A 29 11.54 -1.85 2.43
N ARG A 30 11.69 -0.93 1.45
CA ARG A 30 12.40 -1.17 0.17
C ARG A 30 11.96 -2.44 -0.55
N PHE A 31 10.65 -2.69 -0.61
CA PHE A 31 10.13 -3.85 -1.32
C PHE A 31 10.51 -3.79 -2.81
N ALA A 32 10.96 -4.94 -3.33
CA ALA A 32 11.30 -5.09 -4.73
C ALA A 32 10.10 -4.75 -5.64
N PRO A 33 10.33 -4.16 -6.82
CA PRO A 33 9.30 -4.07 -7.84
C PRO A 33 8.71 -5.45 -8.15
N ALA A 34 7.42 -5.49 -8.47
CA ALA A 34 6.72 -6.70 -8.85
C ALA A 34 5.90 -6.47 -10.13
N PRO A 35 5.62 -7.52 -10.92
CA PRO A 35 4.62 -7.45 -11.98
C PRO A 35 3.24 -7.10 -11.44
N PRO A 36 2.32 -6.59 -12.28
CA PRO A 36 0.94 -6.31 -11.88
C PRO A 36 0.29 -7.52 -11.21
N ALA A 37 -0.29 -7.31 -10.02
CA ALA A 37 -0.93 -8.37 -9.23
C ALA A 37 -2.30 -8.78 -9.77
N GLY A 38 -2.88 -8.00 -10.69
CA GLY A 38 -4.19 -8.27 -11.29
C GLY A 38 -5.39 -7.73 -10.51
N PHE A 39 -5.18 -6.77 -9.59
CA PHE A 39 -6.29 -6.10 -8.91
C PHE A 39 -7.17 -5.32 -9.91
N SER A 40 -8.46 -5.63 -9.94
CA SER A 40 -9.42 -5.03 -10.90
C SER A 40 -9.61 -3.52 -10.72
N ASP A 41 -9.33 -3.00 -9.53
CA ASP A 41 -9.62 -1.63 -9.11
C ASP A 41 -8.37 -0.74 -8.94
N THR A 42 -7.23 -1.15 -9.47
CA THR A 42 -5.96 -0.40 -9.36
C THR A 42 -5.41 0.12 -10.68
N HIS A 43 -6.04 -0.22 -11.80
CA HIS A 43 -5.61 0.26 -13.11
C HIS A 43 -5.65 1.80 -13.17
N GLY A 44 -4.56 2.41 -13.65
CA GLY A 44 -4.42 3.88 -13.69
C GLY A 44 -4.16 4.55 -12.33
N ASN A 45 -4.18 3.81 -11.22
CA ASN A 45 -3.85 4.37 -9.90
C ASN A 45 -2.34 4.63 -9.81
N HIS A 46 -1.94 5.84 -9.42
CA HIS A 46 -0.53 6.21 -9.31
C HIS A 46 0.26 5.40 -8.26
N HIS A 47 -0.43 4.70 -7.36
CA HIS A 47 0.16 3.82 -6.36
C HIS A 47 0.18 2.33 -6.78
N ALA A 48 -0.32 1.96 -7.96
CA ALA A 48 -0.46 0.56 -8.40
C ALA A 48 0.84 -0.26 -8.22
N ALA A 49 1.98 0.27 -8.68
CA ALA A 49 3.27 -0.41 -8.55
C ALA A 49 3.73 -0.63 -7.09
N ALA A 50 3.20 0.11 -6.13
CA ALA A 50 3.43 -0.16 -4.70
C ALA A 50 2.47 -1.21 -4.16
N ILE A 51 1.22 -1.19 -4.61
CA ILE A 51 0.20 -2.19 -4.28
C ILE A 51 0.67 -3.57 -4.76
N ASP A 52 1.16 -3.67 -5.99
CA ASP A 52 1.70 -4.89 -6.59
C ASP A 52 2.88 -5.45 -5.77
N ALA A 53 3.82 -4.58 -5.40
CA ALA A 53 4.97 -4.95 -4.57
C ALA A 53 4.55 -5.47 -3.19
N LEU A 54 3.56 -4.83 -2.54
CA LEU A 54 3.03 -5.28 -1.25
C LEU A 54 2.32 -6.63 -1.37
N HIS A 55 1.61 -6.86 -2.47
CA HIS A 55 0.94 -8.13 -2.73
C HIS A 55 1.97 -9.25 -2.95
N ALA A 56 2.98 -9.03 -3.79
CA ALA A 56 4.06 -9.97 -4.03
C ALA A 56 4.85 -10.29 -2.74
N ALA A 57 5.05 -9.31 -1.87
CA ALA A 57 5.67 -9.49 -0.55
C ALA A 57 4.74 -10.16 0.49
N GLY A 58 3.47 -10.42 0.15
CA GLY A 58 2.49 -11.06 1.04
C GLY A 58 2.01 -10.16 2.19
N ILE A 59 2.11 -8.84 2.05
CA ILE A 59 1.68 -7.88 3.07
C ILE A 59 0.16 -7.70 3.06
N THR A 60 -0.42 -7.75 1.86
CA THR A 60 -1.86 -7.59 1.60
C THR A 60 -2.37 -8.70 0.69
N LYS A 61 -3.65 -9.04 0.84
CA LYS A 61 -4.40 -9.93 -0.06
C LYS A 61 -5.55 -9.22 -0.80
N GLY A 62 -5.64 -7.90 -0.65
CA GLY A 62 -6.80 -7.12 -1.10
C GLY A 62 -7.81 -6.83 0.00
N CYS A 63 -9.00 -6.42 -0.40
CA CYS A 63 -10.13 -6.06 0.46
C CYS A 63 -11.38 -6.93 0.23
N SER A 64 -11.41 -7.73 -0.84
CA SER A 64 -12.52 -8.60 -1.20
C SER A 64 -12.03 -10.05 -1.30
N ALA A 65 -12.90 -11.00 -0.96
CA ALA A 65 -12.63 -12.44 -1.05
C ALA A 65 -13.15 -13.05 -2.35
N GLU A 66 -14.05 -12.35 -3.06
CA GLU A 66 -14.74 -12.85 -4.26
C GLU A 66 -14.08 -12.34 -5.54
N VAL A 67 -13.68 -11.06 -5.52
CA VAL A 67 -12.99 -10.39 -6.62
C VAL A 67 -11.67 -9.86 -6.09
N LEU A 68 -10.61 -9.97 -6.89
CA LEU A 68 -9.31 -9.44 -6.49
C LEU A 68 -9.33 -7.90 -6.58
N GLU A 69 -9.74 -7.27 -5.48
CA GLU A 69 -9.79 -5.82 -5.31
C GLU A 69 -8.88 -5.37 -4.17
N PHE A 70 -8.29 -4.19 -4.30
CA PHE A 70 -7.44 -3.60 -3.27
C PHE A 70 -8.17 -2.55 -2.43
N CYS A 71 -9.21 -1.91 -2.96
CA CYS A 71 -9.93 -0.76 -2.43
C CYS A 71 -8.99 0.43 -2.15
N PRO A 72 -8.34 1.03 -3.16
CA PRO A 72 -7.25 1.99 -2.97
C PRO A 72 -7.65 3.26 -2.20
N GLU A 73 -8.87 3.75 -2.43
CA GLU A 73 -9.37 5.01 -1.86
C GLU A 73 -9.94 4.87 -0.44
N ARG A 74 -10.13 3.64 0.07
CA ARG A 74 -10.61 3.45 1.44
C ARG A 74 -9.55 3.90 2.44
N ALA A 75 -9.98 4.59 3.49
CA ALA A 75 -9.13 4.93 4.62
C ALA A 75 -8.56 3.66 5.28
N THR A 76 -7.28 3.70 5.63
CA THR A 76 -6.62 2.60 6.35
C THR A 76 -6.90 2.74 7.84
N THR A 77 -7.55 1.76 8.45
CA THR A 77 -7.76 1.80 9.90
C THR A 77 -6.44 1.60 10.66
N ARG A 78 -6.37 2.08 11.91
CA ARG A 78 -5.18 1.90 12.75
C ARG A 78 -4.76 0.43 12.89
N ILE A 79 -5.74 -0.47 13.02
CA ILE A 79 -5.49 -1.92 13.10
C ILE A 79 -4.94 -2.46 11.79
N GLN A 80 -5.50 -2.05 10.64
CA GLN A 80 -4.98 -2.45 9.34
C GLN A 80 -3.53 -2.00 9.12
N MET A 81 -3.22 -0.75 9.47
CA MET A 81 -1.85 -0.23 9.39
C MET A 81 -0.89 -1.03 10.30
N ALA A 82 -1.29 -1.33 11.54
CA ALA A 82 -0.49 -2.14 12.45
C ALA A 82 -0.19 -3.54 11.87
N LEU A 83 -1.18 -4.20 11.28
CA LEU A 83 -0.99 -5.49 10.62
C LEU A 83 -0.04 -5.41 9.42
N PHE A 84 -0.13 -4.36 8.62
CA PHE A 84 0.80 -4.15 7.51
C PHE A 84 2.24 -3.93 7.99
N LEU A 85 2.43 -3.10 9.01
CA LEU A 85 3.75 -2.85 9.60
C LEU A 85 4.36 -4.13 10.17
N GLU A 86 3.58 -4.93 10.89
CA GLU A 86 4.08 -6.17 11.48
C GLU A 86 4.46 -7.21 10.42
N ARG A 87 3.62 -7.39 9.40
CA ARG A 87 3.94 -8.25 8.25
C ARG A 87 5.19 -7.77 7.51
N ALA A 88 5.33 -6.46 7.32
CA ALA A 88 6.47 -5.87 6.62
C ALA A 88 7.78 -6.08 7.40
N ARG A 89 7.77 -5.82 8.71
CA ARG A 89 8.93 -6.06 9.59
C ARG A 89 9.33 -7.53 9.63
N ASN A 90 8.37 -8.45 9.60
CA ASN A 90 8.68 -9.87 9.60
C ASN A 90 9.29 -10.29 8.25
N ARG A 91 8.76 -9.79 7.13
CA ARG A 91 9.34 -10.07 5.81
C ARG A 91 10.75 -9.53 5.62
N SER A 92 11.06 -8.34 6.13
CA SER A 92 12.43 -7.81 6.04
C SER A 92 13.44 -8.63 6.85
N LYS A 93 13.04 -9.24 7.96
CA LYS A 93 13.92 -10.16 8.72
C LYS A 93 14.18 -11.48 7.99
N LEU A 94 13.23 -11.94 7.19
CA LEU A 94 13.28 -13.22 6.47
C LEU A 94 14.09 -13.14 5.16
N SER A 95 14.37 -11.94 4.64
CA SER A 95 15.31 -11.72 3.54
C SER A 95 16.58 -11.07 4.09
N PRO A 96 17.55 -11.86 4.62
CA PRO A 96 18.86 -11.31 4.94
C PRO A 96 19.50 -10.76 3.66
N ALA A 97 20.08 -9.56 3.78
CA ALA A 97 20.81 -8.87 2.73
C ALA A 97 22.01 -9.66 2.23
#